data_AF-K0IAM8-F1
#
_entry.id   AF-K0IAM8-F1
#
_cell.length_a   1.000
_cell.length_b   1.000
_cell.length_c   1.000
_cell.angle_alpha   90.00
_cell.angle_beta   90.00
_cell.angle_gamma   90.00
#
_symmetry.space_group_name_H-M   'P 1'
#
loop_
_entity.id
_entity.type
_entity.pdbx_description
1 polymer ?
#
loop_
_entity_poly.entity_id
_entity_poly.type
_entity_poly.pdbx_seq_one_letter_code
_entity_poly.pdbx_strand_id
1 'polypeptide(L)'
;MLHHLQRLNPLVAFAMHKQLLLFIAALTFSATARAEASLADLIFMMPKLVLMGIYNELARPWLLAGLWGAAALFWLVRAITGRDAVGELLDTFTYPRKPWINTSSYGAMALLAMATLLYVLVGYALWGAPQRYEGPRFPQHSAQPSQGPGVKHTLPYPHGKSPDNRRGEWPKSSGRLLGQPYLAAGGDTLITLGNPGDEGLWVRLCAADANPCSPLRQVYLSPRGGYTLDRVDEGKYRVVFTQTSGKNLSGSTRAFSVTGDRRGSFNLPLNEFDTKP
;
A
#
# COMPACT_ATOMS: atom_id res chain seq x y z
N MET A 1 -40.16 -53.64 32.81
CA MET A 1 -40.53 -52.24 32.53
C MET A 1 -40.66 -51.51 33.86
N LEU A 2 -40.14 -50.27 33.92
CA LEU A 2 -40.12 -49.35 35.07
C LEU A 2 -39.31 -49.75 36.31
N HIS A 3 -38.06 -49.28 36.38
CA HIS A 3 -37.66 -48.21 37.30
C HIS A 3 -36.13 -48.10 37.32
N HIS A 4 -35.58 -47.37 36.35
CA HIS A 4 -34.17 -46.97 36.36
C HIS A 4 -34.09 -45.46 36.14
N LEU A 5 -34.52 -44.72 37.16
CA LEU A 5 -34.39 -43.26 37.24
C LEU A 5 -34.10 -42.91 38.70
N GLN A 6 -32.83 -42.98 39.09
CA GLN A 6 -32.26 -42.15 40.17
C GLN A 6 -30.77 -42.44 40.32
N ARG A 7 -29.96 -41.64 39.62
CA ARG A 7 -28.63 -41.16 40.05
C ARG A 7 -28.04 -40.31 38.92
N LEU A 8 -28.64 -39.14 38.70
CA LEU A 8 -27.93 -38.06 38.01
C LEU A 8 -26.92 -37.48 38.99
N ASN A 9 -25.64 -37.62 38.63
CA ASN A 9 -24.50 -37.12 39.39
C ASN A 9 -24.65 -35.62 39.68
N PRO A 10 -24.36 -35.15 40.92
CA PRO A 10 -24.44 -33.72 41.28
C PRO A 10 -23.48 -32.84 40.46
N LEU A 11 -22.43 -33.42 39.88
CA LEU A 11 -21.51 -32.74 38.96
C LEU A 11 -22.13 -32.40 37.60
N VAL A 12 -23.06 -33.21 37.10
CA VAL A 12 -23.75 -32.96 35.82
C VAL A 12 -24.79 -31.86 35.98
N ALA A 13 -25.49 -31.84 37.13
CA ALA A 13 -26.42 -30.76 37.47
C ALA A 13 -25.70 -29.41 37.61
N PHE A 14 -24.52 -29.37 38.23
CA PHE A 14 -23.71 -28.14 38.35
C PHE A 14 -23.14 -27.66 37.00
N ALA A 15 -22.71 -28.57 36.13
CA ALA A 15 -22.22 -28.23 34.80
C ALA A 15 -23.34 -27.66 33.91
N MET A 16 -24.53 -28.27 33.94
CA MET A 16 -25.71 -27.74 33.25
C MET A 16 -26.15 -26.39 33.82
N HIS A 17 -26.05 -26.16 35.13
CA HIS A 17 -26.39 -24.88 35.73
C HIS A 17 -25.44 -23.76 35.30
N LYS A 18 -24.13 -24.04 35.20
CA LYS A 18 -23.14 -23.09 34.65
C LYS A 18 -23.38 -22.78 33.18
N GLN A 19 -23.69 -23.78 32.37
CA GLN A 19 -24.00 -23.57 30.94
C GLN A 19 -25.32 -22.82 30.75
N LEU A 20 -26.33 -23.10 31.58
CA LEU A 20 -27.61 -22.38 31.57
C LEU A 20 -27.43 -20.92 32.00
N LEU A 21 -26.61 -20.64 33.03
CA LEU A 21 -26.30 -19.27 33.46
C LEU A 21 -25.49 -18.50 32.41
N LEU A 22 -24.56 -19.16 31.70
CA LEU A 22 -23.83 -18.55 30.58
C LEU A 22 -24.74 -18.31 29.36
N PHE A 23 -25.70 -19.19 29.11
CA PHE A 23 -26.68 -19.04 28.04
C PHE A 23 -27.70 -17.93 28.36
N ILE A 24 -28.16 -17.85 29.61
CA ILE A 24 -29.00 -16.74 30.10
C ILE A 24 -28.21 -15.43 30.07
N ALA A 25 -26.95 -15.40 30.51
CA ALA A 25 -26.09 -14.22 30.40
C ALA A 25 -25.88 -13.79 28.93
N ALA A 26 -25.74 -14.75 28.00
CA ALA A 26 -25.64 -14.46 26.57
C ALA A 26 -26.95 -13.93 25.96
N LEU A 27 -28.09 -14.27 26.56
CA LEU A 27 -29.43 -13.84 26.15
C LEU A 27 -29.92 -12.56 26.85
N THR A 28 -29.39 -12.21 28.03
CA THR A 28 -29.79 -11.01 28.79
C THR A 28 -29.04 -9.75 28.39
N PHE A 29 -27.88 -9.85 27.73
CA PHE A 29 -27.27 -8.70 27.06
C PHE A 29 -27.92 -8.55 25.68
N SER A 30 -28.98 -7.74 25.64
CA SER A 30 -29.65 -7.30 24.42
C SER A 30 -28.62 -6.86 23.37
N ALA A 31 -28.95 -7.04 22.08
CA ALA A 31 -28.14 -6.51 20.99
C ALA A 31 -27.86 -5.01 21.16
N THR A 32 -28.74 -4.29 21.87
CA THR A 32 -28.55 -2.89 22.27
C THR A 32 -27.42 -2.70 23.29
N ALA A 33 -27.27 -3.54 24.31
CA ALA A 33 -26.15 -3.45 25.26
C ALA A 33 -24.79 -3.76 24.60
N ARG A 34 -24.76 -4.69 23.63
CA ARG A 34 -23.55 -4.95 22.81
C ARG A 34 -23.26 -3.79 21.84
N ALA A 35 -24.30 -3.20 21.25
CA ALA A 35 -24.17 -2.03 20.39
C ALA A 35 -23.71 -0.79 21.17
N GLU A 36 -24.25 -0.56 22.38
CA GLU A 36 -23.85 0.51 23.29
C GLU A 36 -22.42 0.33 23.79
N ALA A 37 -22.00 -0.90 24.12
CA ALA A 37 -20.60 -1.18 24.46
C ALA A 37 -19.66 -0.93 23.27
N SER A 38 -20.05 -1.30 22.05
CA SER A 38 -19.25 -1.02 20.85
C SER A 38 -19.23 0.47 20.47
N LEU A 39 -20.32 1.20 20.77
CA LEU A 39 -20.42 2.64 20.53
C LEU A 39 -19.63 3.43 21.57
N ALA A 40 -19.65 3.01 22.84
CA ALA A 40 -18.78 3.56 23.87
C ALA A 40 -17.30 3.33 23.51
N ASP A 41 -16.93 2.11 23.08
CA ASP A 41 -15.56 1.81 22.63
C ASP A 41 -15.18 2.65 21.40
N LEU A 42 -16.10 2.88 20.46
CA LEU A 42 -15.89 3.78 19.31
C LEU A 42 -15.67 5.24 19.75
N ILE A 43 -16.46 5.74 20.71
CA ILE A 43 -16.32 7.10 21.26
C ILE A 43 -14.96 7.28 21.94
N PHE A 44 -14.48 6.27 22.68
CA PHE A 44 -13.16 6.31 23.29
C PHE A 44 -12.01 6.11 22.28
N MET A 45 -12.23 5.38 21.19
CA MET A 45 -11.23 5.18 20.13
C MET A 45 -11.13 6.33 19.12
N MET A 46 -12.20 7.09 18.88
CA MET A 46 -12.21 8.18 17.91
C MET A 46 -11.10 9.23 18.13
N PRO A 47 -10.86 9.75 19.35
CA PRO A 47 -9.77 10.71 19.58
C PRO A 47 -8.40 10.15 19.22
N LYS A 48 -8.16 8.87 19.52
CA LYS A 48 -6.91 8.18 19.17
C LYS A 48 -6.77 8.04 17.66
N LEU A 49 -7.83 7.70 16.94
CA LEU A 49 -7.83 7.60 15.47
C LEU A 49 -7.59 8.97 14.81
N VAL A 50 -8.20 10.03 15.33
CA VAL A 50 -7.99 11.40 14.84
C VAL A 50 -6.54 11.83 15.06
N LEU A 51 -5.98 11.62 16.25
CA LEU A 51 -4.57 11.92 16.55
C LEU A 51 -3.61 11.11 15.68
N MET A 52 -3.88 9.82 15.49
CA MET A 52 -3.07 8.96 14.62
C MET A 52 -3.16 9.39 13.15
N GLY A 53 -4.34 9.82 12.69
CA GLY A 53 -4.53 10.40 11.36
C GLY A 53 -3.72 11.68 11.16
N ILE A 54 -3.80 12.60 12.12
CA ILE A 54 -3.04 13.86 12.12
C ILE A 54 -1.52 13.58 12.15
N TYR A 55 -1.08 12.60 12.95
CA TYR A 55 0.31 12.13 12.97
C TYR A 55 0.76 11.61 11.61
N ASN A 56 -0.01 10.74 10.96
CA ASN A 56 0.33 10.19 9.64
C ASN A 56 0.37 11.27 8.55
N GLU A 57 -0.48 12.29 8.63
CA GLU A 57 -0.45 13.44 7.73
C GLU A 57 0.78 14.33 7.99
N LEU A 58 1.06 14.69 9.24
CA LEU A 58 2.21 15.54 9.59
C LEU A 58 3.55 14.85 9.36
N ALA A 59 3.64 13.54 9.56
CA ALA A 59 4.86 12.76 9.32
C ALA A 59 5.20 12.59 7.84
N ARG A 60 4.41 13.16 6.92
CA ARG A 60 4.69 13.13 5.48
C ARG A 60 6.00 13.86 5.18
N PRO A 61 6.93 13.24 4.42
CA PRO A 61 8.26 13.82 4.19
C PRO A 61 8.19 15.16 3.45
N TRP A 62 7.21 15.35 2.57
CA TRP A 62 7.02 16.62 1.86
C TRP A 62 6.39 17.72 2.71
N LEU A 63 5.51 17.41 3.67
CA LEU A 63 4.91 18.42 4.53
C LEU A 63 5.91 18.93 5.57
N LEU A 64 6.66 18.04 6.21
CA LEU A 64 7.76 18.43 7.10
C LEU A 64 8.82 19.21 6.33
N ALA A 65 9.29 18.70 5.18
CA ALA A 65 10.27 19.42 4.37
C ALA A 65 9.74 20.78 3.87
N GLY A 66 8.46 20.87 3.52
CA GLY A 66 7.80 22.12 3.10
C GLY A 66 7.70 23.14 4.23
N LEU A 67 7.29 22.71 5.44
CA LEU A 67 7.21 23.58 6.62
C LEU A 67 8.59 24.09 7.04
N TRP A 68 9.60 23.22 7.05
CA TRP A 68 10.98 23.60 7.35
C TRP A 68 11.59 24.47 6.24
N GLY A 69 11.29 24.18 4.97
CA GLY A 69 11.71 25.00 3.84
C GLY A 69 11.08 26.39 3.88
N ALA A 70 9.81 26.50 4.24
CA ALA A 70 9.15 27.78 4.47
C ALA A 70 9.81 28.52 5.64
N ALA A 71 9.98 27.89 6.80
CA ALA A 71 10.65 28.51 7.95
C ALA A 71 12.05 29.02 7.60
N ALA A 72 12.84 28.23 6.86
CA ALA A 72 14.16 28.65 6.37
C ALA A 72 14.08 29.84 5.40
N LEU A 73 13.10 29.87 4.50
CA LEU A 73 12.86 31.00 3.59
C LEU A 73 12.52 32.28 4.37
N PHE A 74 11.67 32.20 5.38
CA PHE A 74 11.33 33.34 6.25
C PHE A 74 12.56 33.90 6.96
N TRP A 75 13.42 33.02 7.48
CA TRP A 75 14.70 33.41 8.06
C TRP A 75 15.65 34.03 7.03
N LEU A 76 15.70 33.49 5.80
CA LEU A 76 16.55 33.98 4.73
C LEU A 76 16.10 35.36 4.23
N VAL A 77 14.80 35.57 4.07
CA VAL A 77 14.23 36.90 3.73
C VAL A 77 14.59 37.92 4.80
N ARG A 78 14.51 37.55 6.09
CA ARG A 78 14.92 38.43 7.20
C ARG A 78 16.43 38.72 7.20
N ALA A 79 17.25 37.72 6.90
CA ALA A 79 18.70 37.87 6.83
C ALA A 79 19.13 38.83 5.70
N ILE A 80 18.43 38.78 4.56
CA ILE A 80 18.73 39.62 3.38
C ILE A 80 18.17 41.03 3.54
N THR A 81 16.92 41.17 3.99
CA THR A 81 16.21 42.46 3.96
C THR A 81 16.31 43.25 5.25
N GLY A 82 16.74 42.63 6.36
CA GLY A 82 16.78 43.28 7.66
C GLY A 82 15.39 43.61 8.25
N ARG A 83 14.31 43.35 7.51
CA ARG A 83 12.92 43.72 7.82
C ARG A 83 12.01 42.50 7.84
N ASP A 84 10.94 42.59 8.60
CA ASP A 84 9.88 41.58 8.65
C ASP A 84 8.86 41.85 7.55
N ALA A 85 9.30 41.81 6.29
CA ALA A 85 8.46 42.19 5.13
C ALA A 85 7.14 41.40 5.05
N VAL A 86 7.13 40.15 5.56
CA VAL A 86 5.93 39.33 5.60
C VAL A 86 5.07 39.62 6.85
N GLY A 87 5.67 40.09 7.95
CA GLY A 87 4.93 40.55 9.12
C GLY A 87 4.13 41.82 8.80
N GLU A 88 4.76 42.80 8.14
CA GLU A 88 4.08 44.02 7.64
C GLU A 88 2.98 43.70 6.62
N LEU A 89 3.20 42.71 5.75
CA LEU A 89 2.19 42.26 4.79
C LEU A 89 1.00 41.60 5.49
N LEU A 90 1.25 40.74 6.49
CA LEU A 90 0.19 40.11 7.29
C LEU A 90 -0.58 41.13 8.13
N ASP A 91 0.12 42.10 8.72
CA ASP A 91 -0.50 43.22 9.46
C ASP A 91 -1.42 44.07 8.58
N THR A 92 -1.13 44.17 7.27
CA THR A 92 -2.01 44.84 6.30
C THR A 92 -3.36 44.10 6.12
N PHE A 93 -3.39 42.78 6.34
CA PHE A 93 -4.61 41.97 6.26
C PHE A 93 -5.31 41.78 7.61
N THR A 94 -4.64 42.05 8.74
CA THR A 94 -5.22 41.91 10.09
C THR A 94 -5.49 43.26 10.76
N TYR A 95 -6.72 43.79 10.58
CA TYR A 95 -7.24 44.95 11.32
C TYR A 95 -7.98 44.54 12.63
N PRO A 96 -8.12 45.47 13.59
CA PRO A 96 -7.29 45.60 14.76
C PRO A 96 -7.76 44.69 15.92
N ARG A 97 -6.97 43.67 16.25
CA ARG A 97 -7.01 43.08 17.59
C ARG A 97 -5.58 42.86 18.02
N LYS A 98 -5.11 43.67 18.97
CA LYS A 98 -3.76 43.57 19.56
C LYS A 98 -3.50 42.11 19.93
N PRO A 99 -2.58 41.40 19.23
CA PRO A 99 -2.19 40.08 19.66
C PRO A 99 -1.41 40.22 20.97
N TRP A 100 -1.72 39.37 21.94
CA TRP A 100 -1.09 39.38 23.27
C TRP A 100 0.39 38.95 23.24
N ILE A 101 0.87 38.52 22.07
CA ILE A 101 2.23 38.05 21.83
C ILE A 101 2.76 38.72 20.57
N ASN A 102 3.78 39.59 20.71
CA ASN A 102 4.56 40.13 19.58
C ASN A 102 5.43 39.02 19.00
N THR A 103 4.81 38.09 18.29
CA THR A 103 5.54 37.02 17.58
C THR A 103 5.77 37.52 16.17
N SER A 104 7.00 37.89 15.86
CA SER A 104 7.41 38.17 14.48
C SER A 104 7.10 36.96 13.59
N SER A 105 6.76 37.20 12.33
CA SER A 105 6.28 36.16 11.40
C SER A 105 7.26 35.00 11.21
N TYR A 106 8.57 35.26 11.27
CA TYR A 106 9.62 34.23 11.25
C TYR A 106 9.68 33.40 12.56
N GLY A 107 9.45 34.03 13.71
CA GLY A 107 9.41 33.35 15.01
C GLY A 107 8.18 32.45 15.12
N ALA A 108 7.02 32.91 14.63
CA ALA A 108 5.80 32.12 14.59
C ALA A 108 5.94 30.88 13.69
N MET A 109 6.54 31.03 12.51
CA MET A 109 6.79 29.90 11.59
C MET A 109 7.82 28.91 12.15
N ALA A 110 8.86 29.39 12.84
CA ALA A 110 9.84 28.53 13.49
C ALA A 110 9.21 27.74 14.65
N LEU A 111 8.38 28.38 15.47
CA LEU A 111 7.64 27.69 16.55
C LEU A 111 6.69 26.64 15.99
N LEU A 112 6.01 26.93 14.89
CA LEU A 112 5.12 25.98 14.23
C LEU A 112 5.89 24.78 13.63
N ALA A 113 7.04 25.01 13.00
CA ALA A 113 7.89 23.94 12.50
C ALA A 113 8.45 23.06 13.64
N MET A 114 8.85 23.68 14.75
CA MET A 114 9.32 22.96 15.95
C MET A 114 8.20 22.15 16.62
N ALA A 115 7.01 22.73 16.76
CA ALA A 115 5.86 22.06 17.34
C ALA A 115 5.42 20.85 16.49
N THR A 116 5.43 20.98 15.16
CA THR A 116 5.10 19.86 14.26
C THR A 116 6.17 18.77 14.27
N LEU A 117 7.45 19.12 14.36
CA LEU A 117 8.54 18.17 14.55
C LEU A 117 8.39 17.39 15.87
N LEU A 118 8.16 18.09 16.99
CA LEU A 118 7.96 17.48 18.30
C LEU A 118 6.75 16.54 18.29
N TYR A 119 5.65 16.97 17.67
CA TYR A 119 4.45 16.15 17.53
C TYR A 119 4.72 14.85 16.75
N VAL A 120 5.49 14.91 15.66
CA VAL A 120 5.89 13.73 14.87
C VAL A 120 6.83 12.82 15.65
N LEU A 121 7.79 13.37 16.41
CA LEU A 121 8.69 12.57 17.25
C LEU A 121 7.93 11.83 18.36
N VAL A 122 7.00 12.51 19.03
CA VAL A 122 6.12 11.90 20.04
C VAL A 122 5.23 10.83 19.39
N GLY A 123 4.66 11.11 18.22
CA GLY A 123 3.83 10.15 17.50
C GLY A 123 4.62 8.91 17.04
N TYR A 124 5.89 9.08 16.65
CA TYR A 124 6.78 7.97 16.31
C TYR A 124 7.07 7.09 17.52
N ALA A 125 7.32 7.69 18.70
CA ALA A 125 7.55 6.94 19.93
C ALA A 125 6.31 6.17 20.41
N LEU A 126 5.11 6.72 20.21
CA LEU A 126 3.85 6.12 20.68
C LEU A 126 3.23 5.11 19.70
N TRP A 127 3.35 5.36 18.39
CA TRP A 127 2.64 4.60 17.34
C TRP A 127 3.57 3.91 16.34
N GLY A 128 4.89 4.10 16.44
CA GLY A 128 5.86 3.49 15.55
C GLY A 128 5.97 4.20 14.20
N ALA A 129 6.66 3.55 13.25
CA ALA A 129 6.92 4.11 11.94
C ALA A 129 5.60 4.47 11.21
N PRO A 130 5.49 5.68 10.63
CA PRO A 130 4.28 6.10 9.94
C PRO A 130 3.98 5.11 8.81
N GLN A 131 2.70 4.79 8.65
CA GLN A 131 2.24 3.91 7.58
C GLN A 131 2.70 4.48 6.25
N ARG A 132 3.42 3.70 5.44
CA ARG A 132 3.91 4.13 4.13
C ARG A 132 2.72 4.55 3.29
N TYR A 133 2.64 5.84 3.01
CA TYR A 133 1.68 6.39 2.07
C TYR A 133 2.00 5.79 0.69
N GLU A 134 1.13 4.90 0.20
CA GLU A 134 0.99 4.69 -1.24
C GLU A 134 0.73 6.08 -1.82
N GLY A 135 1.70 6.62 -2.56
CA GLY A 135 1.62 7.94 -3.15
C GLY A 135 0.28 8.14 -3.87
N PRO A 136 -0.15 9.40 -4.08
CA PRO A 136 -1.28 9.66 -4.97
C PRO A 136 -0.96 8.91 -6.26
N ARG A 137 -1.82 7.95 -6.63
CA ARG A 137 -1.77 7.37 -7.96
C ARG A 137 -1.81 8.58 -8.86
N PHE A 138 -0.69 8.86 -9.53
CA PHE A 138 -0.72 9.75 -10.69
C PHE A 138 -1.93 9.29 -11.50
N PRO A 139 -2.74 10.21 -12.07
CA PRO A 139 -3.61 9.78 -13.12
C PRO A 139 -2.68 9.09 -14.12
N GLN A 140 -2.71 7.75 -14.11
CA GLN A 140 -2.60 6.99 -15.33
C GLN A 140 -3.47 7.81 -16.23
N HIS A 141 -2.84 8.48 -17.21
CA HIS A 141 -3.61 9.01 -18.30
C HIS A 141 -4.57 7.87 -18.61
N SER A 142 -5.84 8.11 -18.35
CA SER A 142 -6.91 7.37 -18.96
C SER A 142 -6.70 7.70 -20.44
N ALA A 143 -5.71 7.04 -21.05
CA ALA A 143 -6.01 6.23 -22.19
C ALA A 143 -7.26 5.48 -21.75
N GLN A 144 -8.40 6.11 -22.08
CA GLN A 144 -9.65 5.45 -22.34
C GLN A 144 -9.26 4.04 -22.76
N PRO A 145 -9.69 2.97 -22.03
CA PRO A 145 -9.39 1.62 -22.48
C PRO A 145 -9.84 1.61 -23.92
N SER A 146 -8.88 1.64 -24.85
CA SER A 146 -9.18 1.56 -26.26
C SER A 146 -10.00 0.29 -26.30
N GLN A 147 -11.21 0.36 -26.84
CA GLN A 147 -12.00 -0.83 -27.14
C GLN A 147 -11.20 -1.58 -28.21
N GLY A 148 -10.08 -2.15 -27.79
CA GLY A 148 -9.31 -3.10 -28.56
C GLY A 148 -10.18 -4.32 -28.71
N PRO A 149 -10.03 -5.05 -29.82
CA PRO A 149 -10.73 -6.30 -30.03
C PRO A 149 -10.61 -7.17 -28.78
N GLY A 150 -11.73 -7.74 -28.32
CA GLY A 150 -11.75 -8.61 -27.15
C GLY A 150 -10.75 -9.76 -27.37
N VAL A 151 -9.59 -9.68 -26.73
CA VAL A 151 -8.52 -10.67 -26.90
C VAL A 151 -8.95 -11.92 -26.18
N LYS A 152 -9.24 -12.99 -26.94
CA LYS A 152 -9.59 -14.28 -26.36
C LYS A 152 -8.31 -14.98 -25.91
N HIS A 153 -8.15 -15.10 -24.61
CA HIS A 153 -7.02 -15.82 -24.03
C HIS A 153 -7.14 -17.33 -24.29
N THR A 154 -6.06 -17.91 -24.76
CA THR A 154 -5.90 -19.33 -25.11
C THR A 154 -5.04 -20.07 -24.09
N LEU A 155 -4.19 -19.34 -23.35
CA LEU A 155 -3.37 -19.92 -22.28
C LEU A 155 -4.18 -20.02 -20.98
N PRO A 156 -4.13 -21.13 -20.23
CA PRO A 156 -4.80 -21.23 -18.94
C PRO A 156 -4.16 -20.27 -17.93
N TYR A 157 -5.00 -19.65 -17.09
CA TYR A 157 -4.51 -18.85 -15.98
C TYR A 157 -3.74 -19.76 -14.99
N PRO A 158 -2.53 -19.38 -14.55
CA PRO A 158 -1.63 -20.26 -13.81
C PRO A 158 -2.23 -20.79 -12.51
N HIS A 159 -3.21 -20.09 -11.93
CA HIS A 159 -3.99 -20.55 -10.78
C HIS A 159 -5.48 -20.37 -11.02
N GLY A 160 -6.00 -21.00 -12.09
CA GLY A 160 -7.35 -20.81 -12.63
C GLY A 160 -8.55 -21.04 -11.68
N LYS A 161 -8.30 -21.30 -10.40
CA LYS A 161 -9.30 -21.39 -9.31
C LYS A 161 -8.72 -20.93 -7.96
N SER A 162 -7.88 -19.90 -7.94
CA SER A 162 -7.49 -19.24 -6.68
C SER A 162 -8.74 -18.70 -5.97
N PRO A 163 -8.81 -18.66 -4.63
CA PRO A 163 -9.89 -17.98 -3.91
C PRO A 163 -10.18 -16.57 -4.44
N ASP A 164 -9.11 -15.89 -4.88
CA ASP A 164 -9.13 -14.51 -5.41
C ASP A 164 -9.39 -14.44 -6.93
N ASN A 165 -9.33 -15.56 -7.66
CA ASN A 165 -9.64 -15.63 -9.09
C ASN A 165 -10.38 -16.94 -9.42
N ARG A 166 -11.61 -17.07 -8.90
CA ARG A 166 -12.43 -18.31 -9.01
C ARG A 166 -12.76 -18.72 -10.44
N ARG A 167 -12.80 -17.75 -11.36
CA ARG A 167 -13.11 -17.97 -12.78
C ARG A 167 -11.86 -18.30 -13.61
N GLY A 168 -10.66 -18.07 -13.06
CA GLY A 168 -9.42 -18.27 -13.77
C GLY A 168 -9.28 -17.38 -15.01
N GLU A 169 -9.86 -16.18 -14.95
CA GLU A 169 -9.81 -15.23 -16.05
C GLU A 169 -8.51 -14.43 -15.98
N TRP A 170 -7.94 -14.11 -17.14
CA TRP A 170 -6.82 -13.17 -17.21
C TRP A 170 -7.30 -11.74 -16.91
N PRO A 171 -6.46 -10.90 -16.26
CA PRO A 171 -6.80 -9.51 -16.01
C PRO A 171 -6.96 -8.72 -17.32
N LYS A 172 -7.74 -7.62 -17.28
CA LYS A 172 -7.88 -6.72 -18.43
C LYS A 172 -6.74 -5.70 -18.56
N SER A 173 -6.08 -5.37 -17.44
CA SER A 173 -5.01 -4.39 -17.37
C SER A 173 -3.71 -5.02 -16.91
N SER A 174 -2.59 -4.39 -17.29
CA SER A 174 -1.26 -4.81 -16.84
C SER A 174 -1.14 -4.74 -15.31
N GLY A 175 -0.56 -5.75 -14.69
CA GLY A 175 -0.40 -5.80 -13.24
C GLY A 175 0.02 -7.16 -12.69
N ARG A 176 0.22 -7.20 -11.37
CA ARG A 176 0.51 -8.43 -10.65
C ARG A 176 -0.69 -9.39 -10.69
N LEU A 177 -0.39 -10.66 -10.82
CA LEU A 177 -1.40 -11.71 -10.72
C LEU A 177 -1.77 -12.00 -9.26
N LEU A 178 -3.07 -12.19 -9.01
CA LEU A 178 -3.59 -12.44 -7.66
C LEU A 178 -3.14 -13.80 -7.12
N GLY A 179 -2.88 -13.87 -5.81
CA GLY A 179 -2.41 -15.08 -5.13
C GLY A 179 -1.04 -15.60 -5.60
N GLN A 180 -0.26 -14.81 -6.35
CA GLN A 180 1.05 -15.22 -6.83
C GLN A 180 2.18 -14.86 -5.86
N PRO A 181 3.29 -15.63 -5.86
CA PRO A 181 4.49 -15.29 -5.12
C PRO A 181 4.92 -13.85 -5.38
N TYR A 182 5.26 -13.17 -4.30
CA TYR A 182 5.85 -11.83 -4.33
C TYR A 182 7.17 -11.89 -3.56
N LEU A 183 8.15 -12.54 -4.19
CA LEU A 183 9.49 -12.75 -3.64
C LEU A 183 10.48 -11.75 -4.26
N ALA A 184 11.71 -11.75 -3.73
CA ALA A 184 12.76 -10.81 -4.11
C ALA A 184 12.30 -9.34 -3.98
N ALA A 185 11.65 -8.97 -2.86
CA ALA A 185 10.91 -7.71 -2.66
C ALA A 185 11.46 -6.77 -1.57
N GLY A 186 12.72 -6.95 -1.17
CA GLY A 186 13.38 -6.13 -0.14
C GLY A 186 14.13 -4.92 -0.68
N GLY A 187 14.61 -4.96 -1.93
CA GLY A 187 15.55 -4.00 -2.49
C GLY A 187 14.95 -2.66 -2.93
N ASP A 188 15.78 -1.88 -3.65
CA ASP A 188 15.45 -0.51 -4.11
C ASP A 188 15.44 -0.36 -5.64
N THR A 189 15.57 -1.47 -6.38
CA THR A 189 15.62 -1.48 -7.85
C THR A 189 14.22 -1.56 -8.46
N LEU A 190 14.05 -0.86 -9.59
CA LEU A 190 12.84 -0.92 -10.41
C LEU A 190 13.14 -1.64 -11.74
N ILE A 191 12.29 -2.58 -12.13
CA ILE A 191 12.37 -3.25 -13.44
C ILE A 191 11.08 -2.95 -14.20
N THR A 192 11.17 -2.09 -15.21
CA THR A 192 10.07 -1.76 -16.11
C THR A 192 10.01 -2.75 -17.26
N LEU A 193 8.88 -3.45 -17.36
CA LEU A 193 8.59 -4.40 -18.42
C LEU A 193 7.65 -3.75 -19.43
N GLY A 194 8.02 -3.78 -20.71
CA GLY A 194 7.18 -3.28 -21.80
C GLY A 194 6.74 -4.40 -22.71
N ASN A 195 5.45 -4.46 -23.03
CA ASN A 195 4.90 -5.33 -24.06
C ASN A 195 4.68 -4.51 -25.35
N PRO A 196 5.54 -4.64 -26.38
CA PRO A 196 5.32 -3.96 -27.65
C PRO A 196 4.28 -4.64 -28.55
N GLY A 197 3.84 -5.86 -28.20
CA GLY A 197 2.93 -6.66 -29.02
C GLY A 197 1.45 -6.35 -28.79
N ASP A 198 0.62 -6.84 -29.71
CA ASP A 198 -0.85 -6.72 -29.67
C ASP A 198 -1.53 -7.83 -28.85
N GLU A 199 -0.76 -8.81 -28.36
CA GLU A 199 -1.25 -9.91 -27.52
C GLU A 199 -0.88 -9.68 -26.06
N GLY A 200 -1.71 -10.18 -25.13
CA GLY A 200 -1.39 -10.10 -23.70
C GLY A 200 -0.28 -11.08 -23.32
N LEU A 201 0.63 -10.69 -22.41
CA LEU A 201 1.74 -11.53 -21.96
C LEU A 201 1.59 -11.95 -20.50
N TRP A 202 1.87 -13.22 -20.23
CA TRP A 202 2.14 -13.72 -18.90
C TRP A 202 3.65 -13.72 -18.67
N VAL A 203 4.10 -12.95 -17.70
CA VAL A 203 5.52 -12.69 -17.45
C VAL A 203 5.91 -13.19 -16.07
N ARG A 204 7.07 -13.86 -16.00
CA ARG A 204 7.64 -14.47 -14.80
C ARG A 204 9.05 -13.94 -14.60
N LEU A 205 9.32 -13.41 -13.40
CA LEU A 205 10.68 -13.11 -12.97
C LEU A 205 11.28 -14.37 -12.33
N CYS A 206 12.42 -14.80 -12.84
CA CYS A 206 13.11 -16.01 -12.40
C CYS A 206 14.53 -15.66 -11.94
N ALA A 207 15.09 -16.41 -11.01
CA ALA A 207 16.54 -16.45 -10.85
C ALA A 207 17.19 -16.93 -12.15
N ALA A 208 18.31 -16.34 -12.54
CA ALA A 208 18.95 -16.59 -13.83
C ALA A 208 19.42 -18.03 -14.02
N ASP A 209 19.84 -18.67 -12.92
CA ASP A 209 20.37 -20.02 -12.82
C ASP A 209 19.30 -21.10 -12.58
N ALA A 210 18.09 -20.72 -12.16
CA ALA A 210 17.01 -21.67 -11.91
C ALA A 210 16.47 -22.28 -13.22
N ASN A 211 16.67 -23.59 -13.41
CA ASN A 211 16.09 -24.37 -14.50
C ASN A 211 15.44 -25.67 -13.98
N PRO A 212 14.10 -25.83 -14.06
CA PRO A 212 13.12 -24.92 -14.65
C PRO A 212 12.96 -23.62 -13.87
N CYS A 213 12.43 -22.58 -14.52
CA CYS A 213 12.15 -21.31 -13.83
C CYS A 213 11.14 -21.54 -12.69
N SER A 214 11.59 -21.28 -11.45
CA SER A 214 10.70 -21.06 -10.32
C SER A 214 10.33 -19.57 -10.27
N PRO A 215 9.04 -19.21 -10.47
CA PRO A 215 8.65 -17.81 -10.60
C PRO A 215 8.70 -17.11 -9.23
N LEU A 216 9.61 -16.14 -9.09
CA LEU A 216 9.72 -15.28 -7.92
C LEU A 216 8.60 -14.24 -7.88
N ARG A 217 8.22 -13.75 -9.07
CA ARG A 217 7.09 -12.84 -9.30
C ARG A 217 6.41 -13.18 -10.60
N GLN A 218 5.11 -12.94 -10.65
CA GLN A 218 4.30 -13.15 -11.85
C GLN A 218 3.39 -11.98 -12.11
N VAL A 219 3.37 -11.54 -13.36
CA VAL A 219 2.58 -10.40 -13.80
C VAL A 219 1.92 -10.69 -15.14
N TYR A 220 0.82 -10.01 -15.41
CA TYR A 220 0.19 -9.95 -16.71
C TYR A 220 0.49 -8.58 -17.32
N LEU A 221 0.83 -8.55 -18.61
CA LEU A 221 0.91 -7.34 -19.41
C LEU A 221 -0.20 -7.36 -20.45
N SER A 222 -1.02 -6.32 -20.46
CA SER A 222 -2.00 -6.11 -21.53
C SER A 222 -1.29 -5.87 -22.87
N PRO A 223 -1.98 -6.04 -24.01
CA PRO A 223 -1.52 -5.58 -25.31
C PRO A 223 -1.00 -4.13 -25.24
N ARG A 224 0.16 -3.87 -25.82
CA ARG A 224 0.84 -2.55 -25.81
C ARG A 224 1.01 -1.93 -24.42
N GLY A 225 0.95 -2.76 -23.37
CA GLY A 225 0.99 -2.35 -21.98
C GLY A 225 2.40 -2.38 -21.39
N GLY A 226 2.51 -1.90 -20.15
CA GLY A 226 3.73 -2.00 -19.38
C GLY A 226 3.44 -2.13 -17.89
N TYR A 227 4.40 -2.69 -17.16
CA TYR A 227 4.32 -2.81 -15.71
C TYR A 227 5.71 -2.76 -15.08
N THR A 228 5.83 -2.07 -13.95
CA THR A 228 7.10 -1.96 -13.21
C THR A 228 7.08 -2.90 -12.01
N LEU A 229 8.04 -3.82 -11.97
CA LEU A 229 8.36 -4.59 -10.78
C LEU A 229 9.15 -3.69 -9.83
N ASP A 230 8.59 -3.45 -8.65
CA ASP A 230 9.15 -2.57 -7.64
C ASP A 230 9.99 -3.32 -6.61
N ARG A 231 10.97 -2.64 -6.01
CA ARG A 231 11.74 -3.15 -4.87
C ARG A 231 12.42 -4.49 -5.12
N VAL A 232 13.02 -4.68 -6.29
CA VAL A 232 13.67 -5.94 -6.63
C VAL A 232 14.98 -6.08 -5.86
N ASP A 233 15.14 -7.19 -5.13
CA ASP A 233 16.37 -7.52 -4.40
C ASP A 233 17.57 -7.68 -5.33
N GLU A 234 18.76 -7.41 -4.82
CA GLU A 234 20.00 -7.69 -5.53
C GLU A 234 20.11 -9.17 -5.89
N GLY A 235 20.64 -9.45 -7.07
CA GLY A 235 20.73 -10.81 -7.58
C GLY A 235 20.79 -10.89 -9.10
N LYS A 236 20.89 -12.11 -9.61
CA LYS A 236 20.94 -12.38 -11.05
C LYS A 236 19.61 -12.97 -11.50
N TYR A 237 18.96 -12.31 -12.45
CA TYR A 237 17.61 -12.65 -12.88
C TYR A 237 17.51 -12.83 -14.39
N ARG A 238 16.44 -13.50 -14.80
CA ARG A 238 15.95 -13.52 -16.18
C ARG A 238 14.44 -13.39 -16.18
N VAL A 239 13.89 -12.81 -17.23
CA VAL A 239 12.45 -12.71 -17.42
C VAL A 239 12.03 -13.74 -18.46
N VAL A 240 11.00 -14.52 -18.15
CA VAL A 240 10.39 -15.49 -19.06
C VAL A 240 8.96 -15.04 -19.31
N PHE A 241 8.55 -14.96 -20.57
CA PHE A 241 7.22 -14.48 -20.93
C PHE A 241 6.57 -15.37 -21.98
N THR A 242 5.24 -15.47 -21.92
CA THR A 242 4.43 -16.29 -22.82
C THR A 242 3.18 -15.52 -23.22
N GLN A 243 2.82 -15.53 -24.50
CA GLN A 243 1.56 -14.96 -24.96
C GLN A 243 0.38 -15.71 -24.32
N THR A 244 -0.55 -14.96 -23.74
CA THR A 244 -1.77 -15.50 -23.13
C THR A 244 -2.86 -15.78 -24.16
N SER A 245 -2.68 -15.27 -25.37
CA SER A 245 -3.62 -15.30 -26.49
C SER A 245 -2.86 -15.57 -27.80
N GLY A 246 -3.61 -15.85 -28.87
CA GLY A 246 -3.04 -16.09 -30.18
C GLY A 246 -2.23 -17.40 -30.24
N LYS A 247 -0.95 -17.30 -30.62
CA LYS A 247 -0.08 -18.46 -30.87
C LYS A 247 0.63 -19.00 -29.62
N ASN A 248 0.40 -18.41 -28.44
CA ASN A 248 1.06 -18.78 -27.18
C ASN A 248 2.61 -18.81 -27.27
N LEU A 249 3.20 -17.90 -28.05
CA LEU A 249 4.66 -17.83 -28.20
C LEU A 249 5.31 -17.56 -26.85
N SER A 250 6.41 -18.25 -26.57
CA SER A 250 7.22 -18.02 -25.37
C SER A 250 8.55 -17.38 -25.74
N GLY A 251 9.14 -16.65 -24.81
CA GLY A 251 10.46 -16.05 -24.95
C GLY A 251 11.10 -15.81 -23.60
N SER A 252 12.39 -15.49 -23.62
CA SER A 252 13.13 -15.14 -22.41
C SER A 252 14.17 -14.07 -22.70
N THR A 253 14.33 -13.15 -21.76
CA THR A 253 15.43 -12.18 -21.81
C THR A 253 16.76 -12.85 -21.49
N ARG A 254 17.86 -12.25 -21.92
CA ARG A 254 19.19 -12.58 -21.39
C ARG A 254 19.21 -12.37 -19.87
N ALA A 255 20.06 -13.13 -19.18
CA ALA A 255 20.29 -12.94 -17.75
C ALA A 255 20.91 -11.56 -17.48
N PHE A 256 20.41 -10.87 -16.47
CA PHE A 256 20.91 -9.57 -16.03
C PHE A 256 21.12 -9.57 -14.51
N SER A 257 22.02 -8.72 -14.03
CA SER A 257 22.31 -8.57 -12.60
C SER A 257 21.75 -7.26 -12.08
N VAL A 258 21.07 -7.34 -10.95
CA VAL A 258 20.64 -6.20 -10.14
C VAL A 258 21.67 -6.02 -9.02
N THR A 259 22.33 -4.87 -8.98
CA THR A 259 23.35 -4.50 -8.00
C THR A 259 22.89 -3.28 -7.22
N GLY A 260 23.07 -3.25 -5.89
CA GLY A 260 22.50 -2.23 -5.00
C GLY A 260 23.08 -0.83 -5.11
N ASP A 261 24.15 -0.63 -5.87
CA ASP A 261 24.92 0.61 -5.85
C ASP A 261 24.24 1.81 -6.52
N ARG A 262 23.10 1.62 -7.20
CA ARG A 262 22.29 2.70 -7.78
C ARG A 262 20.82 2.33 -7.71
N ARG A 263 19.92 3.33 -7.61
CA ARG A 263 18.50 3.18 -8.00
C ARG A 263 18.44 2.82 -9.49
N GLY A 264 18.70 1.56 -9.80
CA GLY A 264 18.71 1.05 -11.16
C GLY A 264 17.29 1.00 -11.67
N SER A 265 17.08 1.58 -12.86
CA SER A 265 15.87 1.32 -13.64
C SER A 265 16.28 0.48 -14.83
N PHE A 266 15.77 -0.75 -14.89
CA PHE A 266 15.92 -1.61 -16.05
C PHE A 266 14.69 -1.45 -16.91
N ASN A 267 14.85 -1.11 -18.19
CA ASN A 267 13.76 -1.12 -19.15
C ASN A 267 13.94 -2.31 -20.09
N LEU A 268 13.00 -3.25 -20.03
CA LEU A 268 13.05 -4.50 -20.79
C LEU A 268 11.85 -4.57 -21.75
N PRO A 269 12.05 -4.24 -23.04
CA PRO A 269 11.05 -4.54 -24.07
C PRO A 269 10.99 -6.06 -24.29
N LEU A 270 9.80 -6.65 -24.19
CA LEU A 270 9.58 -8.09 -24.32
C LEU A 270 9.16 -8.46 -25.75
N ASN A 271 10.11 -8.41 -26.69
CA ASN A 271 9.89 -8.68 -28.12
C ASN A 271 10.63 -9.92 -28.64
N GLU A 272 11.60 -10.45 -27.92
CA GLU A 272 12.38 -11.63 -28.31
C GLU A 272 11.64 -12.93 -27.96
N PHE A 273 10.84 -13.45 -28.89
CA PHE A 273 10.21 -14.76 -28.76
C PHE A 273 11.14 -15.86 -29.28
N ASP A 274 11.16 -17.00 -28.60
CA ASP A 274 11.91 -18.19 -29.02
C ASP A 274 11.28 -18.75 -30.29
N THR A 275 11.91 -18.49 -31.43
CA THR A 275 11.54 -19.07 -32.72
C THR A 275 12.16 -20.46 -32.84
N LYS A 276 11.66 -21.43 -32.06
CA LYS A 276 11.94 -22.84 -32.35
C LYS A 276 10.65 -23.66 -32.44
N PRO A 277 10.49 -24.44 -33.52
CA PRO A 277 9.35 -25.34 -33.73
C PRO A 277 9.34 -26.51 -32.73
#